data_AF-A0A2G6LZQ8-F1
#
_entry.id   AF-A0A2G6LZQ8-F1
#
_cell.length_a   1.000
_cell.length_b   1.000
_cell.length_c   1.000
_cell.angle_alpha   90.00
_cell.angle_beta   90.00
_cell.angle_gamma   90.00
#
_symmetry.space_group_name_H-M   'P 1'
#
loop_
_entity.id
_entity.type
_entity.pdbx_description
1 polymer ?
#
loop_
_entity_poly.entity_id
_entity_poly.type
_entity_poly.pdbx_seq_one_letter_code
_entity_poly.pdbx_strand_id
1 'polypeptide(L)'
;MKHYWPEFLVLALFLAGDFLFSGMASAAAAAAAGVLAFLILLVSGKKKPALVVEGLFFGAVTAAGELTDFPGGTVILLELSIGSALLLSALFKWKLLERMSMGMVPSAQAAVMTLVMGSVFTVHSLVFTGLVLAGHGSLPVGILIFAVLYFSGIRFSVSGMNADKSGPGLVSGEDGTTLLVNGTLETGTVELSMGDIAVAEKITLSASGDVFLRTLEEYLRRKGCRVLSIGSWPEDEIDLEIRGYVKIADMWKKRL
;
A
#
# COMPACT_ATOMS: atom_id res chain seq x y z
N MET A 1 -1.95 11.63 -21.25
CA MET A 1 -2.90 11.34 -20.15
C MET A 1 -3.99 10.42 -20.68
N LYS A 2 -4.13 9.18 -20.17
CA LYS A 2 -5.22 8.28 -20.59
C LYS A 2 -6.49 8.73 -19.84
N HIS A 3 -7.50 9.17 -20.58
CA HIS A 3 -8.72 9.76 -20.02
C HIS A 3 -9.59 8.71 -19.29
N TYR A 4 -9.64 8.77 -17.95
CA TYR A 4 -10.49 7.96 -17.05
C TYR A 4 -11.93 8.50 -16.90
N TRP A 5 -12.39 9.28 -17.87
CA TRP A 5 -13.74 9.88 -17.90
C TRP A 5 -14.92 8.92 -17.60
N PRO A 6 -14.87 7.63 -17.99
CA PRO A 6 -16.03 6.74 -17.83
C PRO A 6 -16.18 6.18 -16.41
N GLU A 7 -15.08 5.89 -15.70
CA GLU A 7 -15.13 5.45 -14.30
C GLU A 7 -15.67 6.58 -13.40
N PHE A 8 -15.27 7.83 -13.69
CA PHE A 8 -15.83 9.01 -13.02
C PHE A 8 -17.31 9.23 -13.33
N LEU A 9 -17.78 8.87 -14.53
CA LEU A 9 -19.19 8.96 -14.88
C LEU A 9 -20.03 7.98 -14.06
N VAL A 10 -19.57 6.75 -13.84
CA VAL A 10 -20.28 5.77 -12.97
C VAL A 10 -20.35 6.28 -11.54
N LEU A 11 -19.23 6.78 -11.01
CA LEU A 11 -19.20 7.35 -9.65
C LEU A 11 -20.10 8.58 -9.53
N ALA A 12 -20.09 9.48 -10.51
CA ALA A 12 -20.93 10.67 -10.53
C ALA A 12 -22.42 10.34 -10.65
N LEU A 13 -22.78 9.35 -11.48
CA LEU A 13 -24.15 8.86 -11.62
C LEU A 13 -24.61 8.09 -10.38
N PHE A 14 -23.71 7.36 -9.72
CA PHE A 14 -23.97 6.73 -8.43
C PHE A 14 -24.28 7.80 -7.37
N LEU A 15 -23.41 8.80 -7.20
CA LEU A 15 -23.63 9.90 -6.26
C LEU A 15 -24.92 10.67 -6.58
N ALA A 16 -25.17 10.96 -7.86
CA ALA A 16 -26.42 11.61 -8.28
C ALA A 16 -27.64 10.74 -7.97
N GLY A 17 -27.56 9.42 -8.18
CA GLY A 17 -28.62 8.49 -7.85
C GLY A 17 -28.92 8.47 -6.36
N ASP A 18 -27.88 8.50 -5.52
CA ASP A 18 -28.00 8.49 -4.06
C ASP A 18 -28.55 9.82 -3.50
N PHE A 19 -28.27 10.94 -4.15
CA PHE A 19 -28.84 12.24 -3.78
C PHE A 19 -30.28 12.46 -4.29
N LEU A 20 -30.65 11.86 -5.42
CA LEU A 20 -31.94 12.12 -6.10
C LEU A 20 -33.01 11.08 -5.79
N PHE A 21 -32.63 9.86 -5.40
CA PHE A 21 -33.54 8.76 -5.13
C PHE A 21 -33.33 8.23 -3.71
N SER A 22 -34.37 7.71 -3.09
CA SER A 22 -34.32 7.05 -1.78
C SER A 22 -34.69 5.57 -1.87
N GLY A 23 -34.23 4.77 -0.91
CA GLY A 23 -34.61 3.36 -0.85
C GLY A 23 -34.09 2.54 -2.02
N MET A 24 -34.84 1.51 -2.38
CA MET A 24 -34.49 0.59 -3.48
C MET A 24 -34.38 1.26 -4.86
N ALA A 25 -34.95 2.47 -5.02
CA ALA A 25 -34.78 3.25 -6.25
C ALA A 25 -33.34 3.77 -6.41
N SER A 26 -32.66 4.15 -5.33
CA SER A 26 -31.22 4.51 -5.34
C SER A 26 -30.37 3.30 -5.75
N ALA A 27 -30.66 2.12 -5.19
CA ALA A 27 -29.97 0.87 -5.54
C ALA A 27 -30.13 0.49 -7.02
N ALA A 28 -31.35 0.60 -7.55
CA ALA A 28 -31.61 0.35 -8.97
C ALA A 28 -30.92 1.38 -9.87
N ALA A 29 -30.88 2.66 -9.47
CA ALA A 29 -30.19 3.72 -10.19
C ALA A 29 -28.67 3.48 -10.26
N ALA A 30 -28.04 3.03 -9.16
CA ALA A 30 -26.63 2.65 -9.11
C ALA A 30 -26.31 1.49 -10.07
N ALA A 31 -27.14 0.44 -10.08
CA ALA A 31 -27.00 -0.68 -11.00
C ALA A 31 -27.17 -0.25 -12.47
N ALA A 32 -28.20 0.56 -12.75
CA ALA A 32 -28.47 1.09 -14.08
C ALA A 32 -27.36 2.01 -14.60
N ALA A 33 -26.73 2.80 -13.71
CA ALA A 33 -25.61 3.67 -14.07
C ALA A 33 -24.41 2.90 -14.62
N GLY A 34 -24.05 1.76 -14.02
CA GLY A 34 -22.96 0.91 -14.53
C GLY A 34 -23.27 0.30 -15.90
N VAL A 35 -24.51 -0.15 -16.11
CA VAL A 35 -24.98 -0.64 -17.41
C VAL A 35 -24.96 0.48 -18.47
N LEU A 36 -25.46 1.67 -18.13
CA LEU A 36 -25.48 2.81 -19.03
C LEU A 36 -24.08 3.26 -19.42
N ALA A 37 -23.16 3.36 -18.45
CA ALA A 37 -21.77 3.70 -18.71
C ALA A 37 -21.06 2.67 -19.61
N PHE A 38 -21.34 1.38 -19.39
CA PHE A 38 -20.86 0.33 -20.28
C PHE A 38 -21.38 0.50 -21.72
N LEU A 39 -22.68 0.77 -21.90
CA LEU A 39 -23.28 0.98 -23.22
C LEU A 39 -22.69 2.20 -23.95
N ILE A 40 -22.50 3.32 -23.25
CA ILE A 40 -21.87 4.53 -23.80
C ILE A 40 -20.46 4.22 -24.32
N LEU A 41 -19.67 3.45 -23.56
CA LEU A 41 -18.35 3.04 -23.98
C LEU A 41 -18.35 2.04 -25.12
N LEU A 42 -19.30 1.11 -25.12
CA LEU A 42 -19.46 0.13 -26.18
C LEU A 42 -19.72 0.82 -27.53
N VAL A 43 -20.60 1.85 -27.54
CA VAL A 43 -20.85 2.70 -28.73
C VAL A 43 -19.60 3.48 -29.14
N SER A 44 -18.74 3.84 -28.17
CA SER A 44 -17.45 4.50 -28.42
C SER A 44 -16.32 3.52 -28.81
N GLY A 45 -16.63 2.26 -29.10
CA GLY A 45 -15.67 1.22 -29.50
C GLY A 45 -14.80 0.66 -28.37
N LYS A 46 -15.10 1.01 -27.10
CA LYS A 46 -14.35 0.56 -25.92
C LYS A 46 -15.17 -0.50 -25.15
N LYS A 47 -14.66 -1.73 -25.07
CA LYS A 47 -15.30 -2.81 -24.29
C LYS A 47 -14.77 -2.79 -22.85
N LYS A 48 -15.59 -2.37 -21.89
CA LYS A 48 -15.27 -2.40 -20.45
C LYS A 48 -16.38 -3.06 -19.62
N PRO A 49 -16.55 -4.40 -19.71
CA PRO A 49 -17.62 -5.11 -18.98
C PRO A 49 -17.51 -4.96 -17.45
N ALA A 50 -16.33 -4.63 -16.93
CA ALA A 50 -16.11 -4.32 -15.52
C ALA A 50 -17.06 -3.23 -14.98
N LEU A 51 -17.47 -2.26 -15.79
CA LEU A 51 -18.40 -1.20 -15.36
C LEU A 51 -19.79 -1.73 -14.98
N VAL A 52 -20.24 -2.81 -15.60
CA VAL A 52 -21.51 -3.48 -15.24
C VAL A 52 -21.37 -4.13 -13.86
N VAL A 53 -20.23 -4.80 -13.62
CA VAL A 53 -19.93 -5.44 -12.34
C VAL A 53 -19.83 -4.40 -11.23
N GLU A 54 -19.16 -3.27 -11.48
CA GLU A 54 -19.06 -2.15 -10.55
C GLU A 54 -20.45 -1.57 -10.22
N GLY A 55 -21.29 -1.30 -11.23
CA GLY A 55 -22.65 -0.81 -11.00
C GLY A 55 -23.52 -1.77 -10.20
N LEU A 56 -23.48 -3.07 -10.53
CA LEU A 56 -24.20 -4.10 -9.77
C LEU A 56 -23.71 -4.20 -8.34
N PHE A 57 -22.40 -4.10 -8.12
CA PHE A 57 -21.81 -4.09 -6.80
C PHE A 57 -22.29 -2.87 -5.97
N PHE A 58 -22.22 -1.66 -6.52
CA PHE A 58 -22.73 -0.46 -5.85
C PHE A 58 -24.23 -0.56 -5.57
N GLY A 59 -25.03 -1.03 -6.52
CA GLY A 59 -26.46 -1.26 -6.32
C GLY A 59 -26.75 -2.28 -5.22
N ALA A 60 -25.98 -3.36 -5.14
CA ALA A 60 -26.12 -4.35 -4.07
C ALA A 60 -25.75 -3.77 -2.70
N VAL A 61 -24.69 -2.96 -2.61
CA VAL A 61 -24.28 -2.27 -1.37
C VAL A 61 -25.36 -1.29 -0.93
N THR A 62 -25.92 -0.49 -1.84
CA THR A 62 -27.02 0.43 -1.54
C THR A 62 -28.27 -0.32 -1.08
N ALA A 63 -28.68 -1.38 -1.78
CA ALA A 63 -29.82 -2.19 -1.38
C ALA A 63 -29.62 -2.80 0.02
N ALA A 64 -28.42 -3.33 0.29
CA ALA A 64 -28.08 -3.87 1.61
C ALA A 64 -28.07 -2.79 2.69
N GLY A 65 -27.56 -1.59 2.38
CA GLY A 65 -27.57 -0.43 3.29
C GLY A 65 -28.98 0.01 3.65
N GLU A 66 -29.87 0.11 2.68
CA GLU A 66 -31.29 0.43 2.89
C GLU A 66 -32.00 -0.62 3.76
N LEU A 67 -31.66 -1.90 3.61
CA LEU A 67 -32.22 -2.98 4.45
C LEU A 67 -31.77 -2.91 5.92
N THR A 68 -30.73 -2.14 6.25
CA THR A 68 -30.29 -1.97 7.64
C THR A 68 -31.14 -0.96 8.41
N ASP A 69 -31.99 -0.17 7.73
CA ASP A 69 -32.79 0.92 8.31
C ASP A 69 -31.96 1.91 9.16
N PHE A 70 -30.65 2.00 8.88
CA PHE A 70 -29.71 2.83 9.62
C PHE A 70 -29.21 4.00 8.75
N PRO A 71 -29.32 5.26 9.21
CA PRO A 71 -28.77 6.42 8.50
C PRO A 71 -27.25 6.29 8.31
N GLY A 72 -26.81 6.06 7.07
CA GLY A 72 -25.40 5.85 6.71
C GLY A 72 -24.98 4.39 6.56
N GLY A 73 -25.91 3.43 6.65
CA GLY A 73 -25.62 1.99 6.45
C GLY A 73 -24.92 1.69 5.11
N THR A 74 -25.35 2.36 4.03
CA THR A 74 -24.70 2.27 2.71
C THR A 74 -23.22 2.68 2.75
N VAL A 75 -22.90 3.77 3.46
CA VAL A 75 -21.52 4.28 3.58
C VAL A 75 -20.65 3.29 4.33
N ILE A 76 -21.15 2.73 5.44
CA ILE A 76 -20.43 1.74 6.26
C ILE A 76 -20.10 0.49 5.44
N LEU A 77 -21.07 -0.02 4.68
CA LEU A 77 -20.87 -1.20 3.84
C LEU A 77 -19.89 -0.94 2.70
N LEU A 78 -19.92 0.28 2.15
CA LEU A 78 -18.98 0.70 1.13
C LEU A 78 -17.55 0.81 1.69
N GLU A 79 -17.38 1.45 2.85
CA GLU A 79 -16.11 1.53 3.58
C GLU A 79 -15.56 0.13 3.89
N LEU A 80 -16.39 -0.78 4.39
CA LEU A 80 -15.98 -2.16 4.66
C LEU A 80 -15.47 -2.86 3.40
N SER A 81 -16.17 -2.66 2.29
CA SER A 81 -15.82 -3.28 1.02
C SER A 81 -14.53 -2.73 0.43
N ILE A 82 -14.37 -1.40 0.41
CA ILE A 82 -13.13 -0.73 -0.02
C ILE A 82 -11.98 -1.11 0.91
N GLY A 83 -12.20 -1.09 2.22
CA GLY A 83 -11.23 -1.48 3.24
C GLY A 83 -10.73 -2.91 3.03
N SER A 84 -11.66 -3.85 2.86
CA SER A 84 -11.35 -5.25 2.59
C SER A 84 -10.59 -5.43 1.27
N ALA A 85 -11.00 -4.74 0.20
CA ALA A 85 -10.31 -4.79 -1.08
C ALA A 85 -8.86 -4.26 -0.99
N LEU A 86 -8.64 -3.19 -0.23
CA LEU A 86 -7.30 -2.65 0.03
C LEU A 86 -6.45 -3.63 0.86
N LEU A 87 -7.00 -4.25 1.90
CA LEU A 87 -6.29 -5.24 2.71
C LEU A 87 -5.92 -6.49 1.90
N LEU A 88 -6.86 -7.02 1.10
CA LEU A 88 -6.60 -8.12 0.17
C LEU A 88 -5.55 -7.71 -0.87
N SER A 89 -5.62 -6.48 -1.38
CA SER A 89 -4.61 -5.94 -2.28
C SER A 89 -3.22 -5.91 -1.63
N ALA A 90 -3.11 -5.55 -0.35
CA ALA A 90 -1.85 -5.58 0.37
C ALA A 90 -1.33 -7.03 0.54
N LEU A 91 -2.22 -7.97 0.88
CA LEU A 91 -1.87 -9.38 1.08
C LEU A 91 -1.37 -10.05 -0.22
N PHE A 92 -2.05 -9.81 -1.33
CA PHE A 92 -1.70 -10.36 -2.65
C PHE A 92 -0.74 -9.49 -3.45
N LYS A 93 -0.20 -8.41 -2.84
CA LYS A 93 0.70 -7.44 -3.49
C LYS A 93 0.10 -6.83 -4.77
N TRP A 94 -1.22 -6.73 -4.85
CA TRP A 94 -1.88 -6.01 -5.92
C TRP A 94 -1.67 -4.50 -5.72
N LYS A 95 -1.54 -3.78 -6.83
CA LYS A 95 -1.31 -2.33 -6.85
C LYS A 95 -2.63 -1.55 -6.92
N LEU A 96 -3.62 -1.94 -6.12
CA LEU A 96 -4.97 -1.37 -6.23
C LEU A 96 -4.98 0.13 -5.95
N LEU A 97 -4.38 0.57 -4.84
CA LEU A 97 -4.32 2.01 -4.51
C LEU A 97 -3.47 2.81 -5.50
N GLU A 98 -2.37 2.25 -6.00
CA GLU A 98 -1.54 2.90 -7.05
C GLU A 98 -2.36 3.10 -8.34
N ARG A 99 -3.19 2.11 -8.71
CA ARG A 99 -4.11 2.20 -9.86
C ARG A 99 -5.23 3.22 -9.62
N MET A 100 -5.84 3.22 -8.43
CA MET A 100 -6.93 4.14 -8.08
C MET A 100 -6.46 5.59 -7.93
N SER A 101 -5.27 5.80 -7.37
CA SER A 101 -4.69 7.14 -7.20
C SER A 101 -4.12 7.74 -8.48
N MET A 102 -4.20 7.03 -9.62
CA MET A 102 -3.71 7.50 -10.92
C MET A 102 -2.25 8.01 -10.89
N GLY A 103 -1.41 7.42 -10.02
CA GLY A 103 -0.01 7.81 -9.86
C GLY A 103 0.23 9.06 -9.00
N MET A 104 -0.81 9.59 -8.32
CA MET A 104 -0.64 10.68 -7.34
C MET A 104 0.12 10.23 -6.09
N VAL A 105 0.10 8.93 -5.79
CA VAL A 105 0.82 8.35 -4.64
C VAL A 105 2.08 7.64 -5.14
N PRO A 106 3.28 8.01 -4.64
CA PRO A 106 4.52 7.29 -4.96
C PRO A 106 4.42 5.80 -4.61
N SER A 107 4.93 4.92 -5.48
CA SER A 107 4.81 3.46 -5.33
C SER A 107 5.34 2.93 -3.98
N ALA A 108 6.39 3.54 -3.44
CA ALA A 108 6.95 3.21 -2.13
C ALA A 108 5.99 3.52 -0.97
N GLN A 109 5.18 4.58 -1.10
CA GLN A 109 4.21 5.00 -0.08
C GLN A 109 2.86 4.32 -0.28
N ALA A 110 2.54 3.91 -1.51
CA ALA A 110 1.29 3.27 -1.87
C ALA A 110 1.04 1.98 -1.07
N ALA A 111 2.06 1.17 -0.80
CA ALA A 111 1.90 -0.06 -0.02
C ALA A 111 1.49 0.23 1.44
N VAL A 112 2.19 1.17 2.10
CA VAL A 112 1.89 1.57 3.49
C VAL A 112 0.50 2.22 3.57
N MET A 113 0.20 3.14 2.66
CA MET A 113 -1.10 3.80 2.60
C MET A 113 -2.23 2.81 2.29
N THR A 114 -2.00 1.80 1.43
CA THR A 114 -2.98 0.74 1.14
C THR A 114 -3.33 -0.02 2.41
N LEU A 115 -2.33 -0.46 3.16
CA LEU A 115 -2.52 -1.20 4.40
C LEU A 115 -3.22 -0.35 5.47
N VAL A 116 -2.77 0.90 5.64
CA VAL A 116 -3.33 1.80 6.66
C VAL A 116 -4.76 2.21 6.32
N MET A 117 -5.03 2.69 5.10
CA MET A 117 -6.39 3.06 4.71
C MET A 117 -7.32 1.85 4.70
N GLY A 118 -6.83 0.70 4.23
CA GLY A 118 -7.56 -0.57 4.30
C GLY A 118 -7.95 -0.94 5.74
N SER A 119 -7.01 -0.79 6.67
CA SER A 119 -7.23 -1.06 8.09
C SER A 119 -8.20 -0.06 8.72
N VAL A 120 -8.03 1.24 8.44
CA VAL A 120 -8.89 2.31 8.97
C VAL A 120 -10.34 2.07 8.56
N PHE A 121 -10.61 1.87 7.27
CA PHE A 121 -11.96 1.61 6.78
C PHE A 121 -12.54 0.32 7.36
N THR A 122 -11.79 -0.78 7.33
CA THR A 122 -12.29 -2.07 7.84
C THR A 122 -12.60 -2.00 9.34
N VAL A 123 -11.68 -1.46 10.15
CA VAL A 123 -11.87 -1.35 11.61
C VAL A 123 -13.02 -0.40 11.92
N HIS A 124 -13.10 0.75 11.25
CA HIS A 124 -14.20 1.69 11.45
C HIS A 124 -15.54 1.03 11.15
N SER A 125 -15.69 0.40 9.98
CA SER A 125 -16.95 -0.20 9.59
C SER A 125 -17.35 -1.37 10.48
N LEU A 126 -16.41 -2.21 10.92
CA LEU A 126 -16.70 -3.31 11.85
C LEU A 126 -17.11 -2.80 13.23
N VAL A 127 -16.35 -1.85 13.80
CA VAL A 127 -16.66 -1.25 15.11
C VAL A 127 -18.01 -0.56 15.07
N PHE A 128 -18.25 0.23 14.03
CA PHE A 128 -19.48 1.00 13.93
C PHE A 128 -20.69 0.11 13.63
N THR A 129 -20.54 -0.93 12.80
CA THR A 129 -21.57 -1.98 12.64
C THR A 129 -21.90 -2.63 13.99
N GLY A 130 -20.89 -2.97 14.80
CA GLY A 130 -21.09 -3.52 16.14
C GLY A 130 -21.86 -2.55 17.06
N LEU A 131 -21.55 -1.26 17.02
CA LEU A 131 -22.27 -0.23 17.79
C LEU A 131 -23.72 -0.07 17.32
N VAL A 132 -23.97 -0.09 16.01
CA VAL A 132 -25.33 -0.03 15.45
C VAL A 132 -26.14 -1.25 15.90
N LEU A 133 -25.59 -2.45 15.79
CA LEU A 133 -26.24 -3.69 16.24
C LEU A 133 -26.50 -3.70 17.76
N ALA A 134 -25.67 -3.02 18.54
CA ALA A 134 -25.86 -2.85 19.99
C ALA A 134 -26.82 -1.71 20.36
N GLY A 135 -27.40 -0.99 19.39
CA GLY A 135 -28.30 0.14 19.63
C GLY A 135 -27.60 1.41 20.11
N HIS A 136 -26.27 1.48 20.01
CA HIS A 136 -25.43 2.62 20.40
C HIS A 136 -24.88 3.40 19.20
N GLY A 137 -25.19 2.97 17.97
CA GLY A 137 -24.78 3.63 16.74
C GLY A 137 -25.52 4.94 16.53
N SER A 138 -24.78 6.04 16.41
CA SER A 138 -25.32 7.33 15.95
C SER A 138 -24.34 7.97 14.98
N LEU A 139 -24.85 8.75 14.03
CA LEU A 139 -24.05 9.41 13.01
C LEU A 139 -22.88 10.23 13.60
N PRO A 140 -23.07 11.06 14.65
CA PRO A 140 -21.95 11.82 15.24
C PRO A 140 -20.87 10.92 15.85
N VAL A 141 -21.26 9.81 16.47
CA VAL A 141 -20.30 8.83 17.03
C VAL A 141 -19.51 8.16 15.91
N GLY A 142 -20.17 7.79 14.81
CA GLY A 142 -19.51 7.21 13.64
C GLY A 142 -18.47 8.16 13.03
N ILE A 143 -18.81 9.44 12.87
CA ILE A 143 -17.89 10.48 12.37
C ILE A 143 -16.71 10.67 13.32
N LEU A 144 -16.95 10.70 14.64
CA LEU A 144 -15.89 10.87 15.63
C LEU A 144 -14.90 9.70 15.61
N ILE A 145 -15.42 8.45 15.59
CA ILE A 145 -14.58 7.24 15.50
C ILE A 145 -13.77 7.26 14.21
N PHE A 146 -14.40 7.61 13.08
CA PHE A 146 -13.72 7.72 11.79
C PHE A 146 -12.57 8.71 11.85
N ALA A 147 -12.83 9.92 12.35
CA ALA A 147 -11.82 10.97 12.47
C ALA A 147 -10.63 10.50 13.33
N VAL A 148 -10.89 9.89 14.49
CA VAL A 148 -9.83 9.37 15.37
C VAL A 148 -8.98 8.31 14.66
N LEU A 149 -9.62 7.33 14.00
CA LEU A 149 -8.92 6.27 13.27
C LEU A 149 -8.12 6.83 12.10
N TYR A 150 -8.70 7.75 11.33
CA TYR A 150 -8.06 8.38 10.18
C TYR A 150 -6.83 9.18 10.58
N PHE A 151 -6.92 10.07 11.59
CA PHE A 151 -5.78 10.85 12.05
C PHE A 151 -4.70 9.96 12.68
N SER A 152 -5.09 8.93 13.43
CA SER A 152 -4.15 7.93 13.96
C SER A 152 -3.43 7.18 12.84
N GLY A 153 -4.16 6.78 11.80
CA GLY A 153 -3.61 6.11 10.61
C GLY A 153 -2.63 6.99 9.84
N ILE A 154 -2.96 8.27 9.62
CA ILE A 154 -2.04 9.24 9.01
C ILE A 154 -0.78 9.37 9.85
N ARG A 155 -0.90 9.59 11.16
CA ARG A 155 0.25 9.73 12.05
C ARG A 155 1.15 8.50 12.02
N PHE A 156 0.56 7.30 12.04
CA PHE A 156 1.29 6.05 11.91
C PHE A 156 2.02 5.94 10.56
N SER A 157 1.34 6.27 9.46
CA SER A 157 1.94 6.26 8.11
C SER A 157 3.13 7.22 8.02
N VAL A 158 2.97 8.46 8.49
CA VAL A 158 4.03 9.47 8.48
C VAL A 158 5.21 9.04 9.35
N SER A 159 4.95 8.49 10.54
CA SER A 159 6.00 7.98 11.42
C SER A 159 6.76 6.81 10.78
N GLY A 160 6.05 5.87 10.15
CA GLY A 160 6.67 4.74 9.44
C GLY A 160 7.50 5.19 8.24
N MET A 161 6.98 6.13 7.45
CA MET A 161 7.70 6.71 6.30
C MET A 161 8.94 7.51 6.73
N ASN A 162 8.90 8.20 7.87
CA ASN A 162 10.06 8.94 8.38
C ASN A 162 11.10 8.01 9.02
N ALA A 163 10.70 6.92 9.67
CA ALA A 163 11.61 5.89 10.18
C ALA A 163 12.37 5.17 9.05
N ASP A 164 11.76 5.08 7.87
CA ASP A 164 12.39 4.53 6.67
C ASP A 164 13.44 5.49 6.06
N LYS A 165 13.29 6.81 6.29
CA LYS A 165 14.28 7.83 5.90
C LYS A 165 15.44 7.99 6.89
N SER A 166 15.25 7.65 8.16
CA SER A 166 16.29 7.73 9.19
C SER A 166 17.15 6.46 9.28
N GLY A 167 16.86 5.44 8.46
CA GLY A 167 17.63 4.21 8.41
C GLY A 167 18.86 4.31 7.49
N PRO A 168 19.67 3.25 7.47
CA PRO A 168 20.72 3.12 6.49
C PRO A 168 20.13 3.13 5.07
N GLY A 169 20.82 3.76 4.14
CA GLY A 169 20.36 4.01 2.77
C GLY A 169 21.49 3.90 1.76
N LEU A 170 21.11 3.73 0.51
CA LEU A 170 22.01 3.70 -0.64
C LEU A 170 21.81 4.97 -1.48
N VAL A 171 22.88 5.70 -1.73
CA VAL A 171 22.90 6.92 -2.55
C VAL A 171 23.73 6.67 -3.81
N SER A 172 23.21 6.97 -4.99
CA SER A 172 23.97 6.81 -6.24
C SER A 172 25.13 7.80 -6.27
N GLY A 173 26.36 7.29 -6.36
CA GLY A 173 27.57 8.07 -6.60
C GLY A 173 27.71 8.44 -8.08
N GLU A 174 28.59 9.41 -8.37
CA GLU A 174 28.81 9.94 -9.73
C GLU A 174 29.38 8.89 -10.70
N ASP A 175 30.04 7.84 -10.20
CA ASP A 175 30.72 6.80 -11.00
C ASP A 175 29.93 5.48 -11.13
N GLY A 176 28.62 5.47 -10.82
CA GLY A 176 27.80 4.26 -10.84
C GLY A 176 28.01 3.32 -9.65
N THR A 177 28.89 3.69 -8.72
CA THR A 177 29.01 3.05 -7.40
C THR A 177 27.91 3.55 -6.47
N THR A 178 27.48 2.70 -5.51
CA THR A 178 26.41 3.08 -4.59
C THR A 178 26.99 3.32 -3.19
N LEU A 179 26.80 4.51 -2.66
CA LEU A 179 27.28 4.92 -1.33
C LEU A 179 26.33 4.44 -0.24
N LEU A 180 26.85 3.75 0.77
CA LEU A 180 26.10 3.31 1.94
C LEU A 180 26.21 4.34 3.06
N VAL A 181 25.08 4.96 3.39
CA VAL A 181 24.97 6.02 4.40
C VAL A 181 24.10 5.57 5.57
N ASN A 182 24.42 6.03 6.78
CA ASN A 182 23.57 5.91 7.96
C ASN A 182 23.35 7.29 8.58
N GLY A 183 22.22 7.92 8.27
CA GLY A 183 22.02 9.34 8.57
C GLY A 183 23.01 10.22 7.80
N THR A 184 23.90 10.92 8.50
CA THR A 184 24.97 11.73 7.91
C THR A 184 26.31 11.01 7.80
N LEU A 185 26.42 9.80 8.35
CA LEU A 185 27.67 9.04 8.34
C LEU A 185 27.78 8.24 7.05
N GLU A 186 28.81 8.53 6.26
CA GLU A 186 29.22 7.69 5.15
C GLU A 186 29.99 6.48 5.68
N THR A 187 29.51 5.27 5.38
CA THR A 187 30.15 4.04 5.86
C THR A 187 31.06 3.38 4.82
N GLY A 188 30.80 3.61 3.54
CA GLY A 188 31.58 3.09 2.43
C GLY A 188 30.79 3.04 1.11
N THR A 189 31.43 2.57 0.04
CA THR A 189 30.79 2.30 -1.25
C THR A 189 30.62 0.81 -1.48
N VAL A 190 29.54 0.45 -2.19
CA VAL A 190 29.24 -0.92 -2.57
C VAL A 190 28.66 -0.99 -3.99
N GLU A 191 29.15 -1.95 -4.77
CA GLU A 191 28.50 -2.41 -5.99
C GLU A 191 27.55 -3.56 -5.63
N LEU A 192 26.25 -3.29 -5.67
CA LEU A 192 25.22 -4.16 -5.13
C LEU A 192 24.21 -4.58 -6.19
N SER A 193 24.10 -5.89 -6.41
CA SER A 193 23.04 -6.52 -7.21
C SER A 193 21.90 -6.97 -6.29
N MET A 194 20.71 -6.39 -6.47
CA MET A 194 19.55 -6.62 -5.60
C MET A 194 18.67 -7.79 -6.06
N GLY A 195 18.24 -8.63 -5.10
CA GLY A 195 17.32 -9.75 -5.28
C GLY A 195 16.92 -10.38 -3.94
N ASP A 196 16.31 -11.57 -3.95
CA ASP A 196 16.08 -12.36 -2.72
C ASP A 196 17.42 -12.69 -2.01
N ILE A 197 18.48 -12.82 -2.82
CA ILE A 197 19.89 -12.86 -2.42
C ILE A 197 20.51 -11.57 -2.95
N ALA A 198 21.01 -10.73 -2.06
CA ALA A 198 21.78 -9.55 -2.44
C ALA A 198 23.25 -9.93 -2.61
N VAL A 199 23.88 -9.47 -3.70
CA VAL A 199 25.29 -9.75 -4.00
C VAL A 199 26.07 -8.44 -3.97
N ALA A 200 27.02 -8.34 -3.06
CA ALA A 200 27.98 -7.24 -2.96
C ALA A 200 29.29 -7.67 -3.64
N GLU A 201 29.56 -7.12 -4.82
CA GLU A 201 30.70 -7.53 -5.67
C GLU A 201 31.98 -6.79 -5.26
N LYS A 202 31.87 -5.49 -5.01
CA LYS A 202 32.97 -4.61 -4.65
C LYS A 202 32.60 -3.75 -3.47
N ILE A 203 33.45 -3.71 -2.46
CA ILE A 203 33.26 -2.94 -1.23
C ILE A 203 34.49 -2.07 -1.02
N THR A 204 34.27 -0.77 -0.79
CA THR A 204 35.29 0.15 -0.29
C THR A 204 34.80 0.73 1.02
N LEU A 205 35.63 0.67 2.06
CA LEU A 205 35.25 1.10 3.40
C LEU A 205 35.69 2.55 3.65
N SER A 206 34.75 3.38 4.12
CA SER A 206 35.01 4.73 4.64
C SER A 206 34.98 4.77 6.18
N ALA A 207 34.31 3.79 6.79
CA ALA A 207 34.28 3.52 8.24
C ALA A 207 34.83 2.11 8.53
N SER A 208 34.81 1.66 9.79
CA SER A 208 35.22 0.29 10.12
C SER A 208 34.33 -0.76 9.44
N GLY A 209 34.91 -1.91 9.07
CA GLY A 209 34.17 -3.01 8.45
C GLY A 209 32.95 -3.47 9.26
N ASP A 210 33.03 -3.47 10.59
CA ASP A 210 31.88 -3.79 11.45
C ASP A 210 30.70 -2.83 11.27
N VAL A 211 30.98 -1.53 11.26
CA VAL A 211 29.95 -0.49 11.10
C VAL A 211 29.34 -0.59 9.71
N PHE A 212 30.16 -0.76 8.68
CA PHE A 212 29.71 -0.94 7.30
C PHE A 212 28.80 -2.18 7.17
N LEU A 213 29.24 -3.35 7.62
CA LEU A 213 28.47 -4.58 7.50
C LEU A 213 27.17 -4.52 8.30
N ARG A 214 27.17 -3.95 9.51
CA ARG A 214 25.93 -3.77 10.29
C ARG A 214 24.94 -2.89 9.53
N THR A 215 25.42 -1.79 8.95
CA THR A 215 24.64 -0.83 8.17
C THR A 215 24.08 -1.49 6.90
N LEU A 216 24.89 -2.29 6.21
CA LEU A 216 24.51 -3.00 4.98
C LEU A 216 23.47 -4.09 5.27
N GLU A 217 23.70 -4.91 6.30
CA GLU A 217 22.76 -5.95 6.73
C GLU A 217 21.41 -5.35 7.13
N GLU A 218 21.41 -4.25 7.88
CA GLU A 218 20.18 -3.55 8.26
C GLU A 218 19.44 -2.98 7.05
N TYR A 219 20.16 -2.33 6.12
CA TYR A 219 19.58 -1.87 4.86
C TYR A 219 18.92 -3.02 4.08
N LEU A 220 19.63 -4.13 3.91
CA LEU A 220 19.15 -5.28 3.15
C LEU A 220 17.96 -5.97 3.80
N ARG A 221 17.95 -6.10 5.14
CA ARG A 221 16.77 -6.58 5.90
C ARG A 221 15.54 -5.70 5.64
N ARG A 222 15.72 -4.37 5.67
CA ARG A 222 14.64 -3.42 5.38
C ARG A 222 14.14 -3.53 3.94
N LYS A 223 15.00 -3.89 2.99
CA LYS A 223 14.63 -4.19 1.60
C LYS A 223 14.07 -5.60 1.38
N GLY A 224 13.97 -6.41 2.43
CA GLY A 224 13.40 -7.75 2.38
C GLY A 224 14.32 -8.82 1.79
N CYS A 225 15.61 -8.54 1.65
CA CYS A 225 16.60 -9.53 1.23
C CYS A 225 16.78 -10.58 2.34
N ARG A 226 16.91 -11.85 1.95
CA ARG A 226 17.04 -12.98 2.89
C ARG A 226 18.47 -13.40 3.13
N VAL A 227 19.35 -13.12 2.16
CA VAL A 227 20.75 -13.53 2.18
C VAL A 227 21.59 -12.39 1.61
N LEU A 228 22.72 -12.14 2.25
CA LEU A 228 23.81 -11.31 1.73
C LEU A 228 24.96 -12.21 1.30
N SER A 229 25.43 -12.04 0.07
CA SER A 229 26.61 -12.67 -0.50
C SER A 229 27.67 -11.60 -0.78
N ILE A 230 28.87 -11.76 -0.26
CA ILE A 230 30.00 -10.84 -0.45
C ILE A 230 31.07 -11.55 -1.29
N GLY A 231 31.42 -10.96 -2.43
CA GLY A 231 32.46 -11.50 -3.32
C GLY A 231 33.87 -11.14 -2.86
N SER A 232 34.12 -9.86 -2.57
CA SER A 232 35.43 -9.37 -2.13
C SER A 232 35.29 -8.57 -0.83
N TRP A 233 36.09 -8.92 0.18
CA TRP A 233 36.17 -8.21 1.45
C TRP A 233 37.54 -7.50 1.56
N PRO A 234 37.56 -6.19 1.84
CA PRO A 234 38.81 -5.41 1.84
C PRO A 234 39.63 -5.52 3.14
N GLU A 235 39.05 -6.06 4.21
CA GLU A 235 39.72 -6.30 5.51
C GLU A 235 39.98 -7.81 5.71
N ASP A 236 40.32 -8.22 6.93
CA ASP A 236 40.55 -9.62 7.28
C ASP A 236 39.24 -10.44 7.15
N GLU A 237 39.30 -11.58 6.47
CA GLU A 237 38.16 -12.48 6.30
C GLU A 237 37.69 -13.09 7.63
N ILE A 238 38.57 -13.15 8.64
CA ILE A 238 38.22 -13.62 9.99
C ILE A 238 37.05 -12.81 10.59
N ASP A 239 36.97 -11.52 10.27
CA ASP A 239 35.87 -10.66 10.76
C ASP A 239 34.51 -11.10 10.21
N LEU A 240 34.47 -11.66 9.00
CA LEU A 240 33.25 -12.21 8.42
C LEU A 240 32.84 -13.51 9.11
N GLU A 241 33.79 -14.41 9.40
CA GLU A 241 33.53 -15.65 10.13
C GLU A 241 32.96 -15.38 11.53
N ILE A 242 33.59 -14.47 12.28
CA ILE A 242 33.13 -14.06 13.61
C ILE A 242 31.68 -13.53 13.56
N ARG A 243 31.31 -12.87 12.46
CA ARG A 243 29.96 -12.31 12.25
C ARG A 243 28.96 -13.31 11.65
N GLY A 244 29.34 -14.57 11.52
CA GLY A 244 28.47 -15.67 11.09
C GLY A 244 28.30 -15.78 9.58
N TYR A 245 29.22 -15.23 8.79
CA TYR A 245 29.30 -15.53 7.36
C TYR A 245 29.95 -16.89 7.17
N VAL A 246 29.46 -17.63 6.17
CA VAL A 246 30.00 -18.94 5.77
C VAL A 246 30.56 -18.80 4.37
N LYS A 247 31.81 -19.23 4.17
CA LYS A 247 32.44 -19.28 2.85
C LYS A 247 31.81 -20.41 2.03
N ILE A 248 31.21 -20.07 0.89
CA ILE A 248 30.60 -21.01 -0.05
C ILE A 248 31.12 -20.67 -1.45
N ALA A 249 31.98 -21.53 -1.98
CA ALA A 249 32.82 -21.23 -3.16
C ALA A 249 33.63 -19.95 -2.91
N ASP A 250 33.67 -19.02 -3.87
CA ASP A 250 34.44 -17.77 -3.79
C ASP A 250 33.65 -16.62 -3.15
N MET A 251 32.59 -16.91 -2.38
CA MET A 251 31.76 -15.89 -1.75
C MET A 251 31.46 -16.18 -0.29
N TRP A 252 31.37 -15.12 0.50
CA TRP A 252 30.94 -15.14 1.89
C TRP A 252 29.44 -14.92 1.99
N LYS A 253 28.70 -15.84 2.62
CA LYS A 253 27.24 -15.78 2.68
C LYS A 253 26.73 -15.75 4.10
N LYS A 254 25.73 -14.91 4.35
CA LYS A 254 25.01 -14.85 5.62
C LYS A 254 23.52 -14.68 5.39
N ARG A 255 22.73 -15.43 6.17
CA ARG A 255 21.29 -15.23 6.23
C ARG A 255 20.99 -13.97 7.05
N LEU A 256 20.15 -13.10 6.49
CA LEU A 256 19.76 -11.83 7.09
C LEU A 256 18.60 -12.01 8.07
#